data_AF-A0A520I8X6-F1
#
_entry.id   AF-A0A520I8X6-F1
#
_cell.length_a   1.000
_cell.length_b   1.000
_cell.length_c   1.000
_cell.angle_alpha   90.00
_cell.angle_beta   90.00
_cell.angle_gamma   90.00
#
_symmetry.space_group_name_H-M   'P 1'
#
loop_
_entity.id
_entity.type
_entity.pdbx_description
1 polymer ?
#
loop_
_entity_poly.entity_id
_entity_poly.type
_entity_poly.pdbx_seq_one_letter_code
_entity_poly.pdbx_strand_id
1 'polypeptide(L)' 'YKYAGLPPGPVMMPSINAIDAVLNKNTNNYIYMCAKEDFSGYHNFAETKAEHEVNAKKYRDALNARKIFR' A
#
# COMPACT_ATOMS: atom_id res chain seq x y z
N TYR A 1 8.01 12.30 4.08
CA TYR A 1 8.56 12.33 2.71
C TYR A 1 8.94 13.77 2.37
N LYS A 2 10.14 14.01 1.81
CA LYS A 2 10.69 15.36 1.58
C LYS A 2 10.93 15.70 0.10
N TYR A 3 11.30 14.71 -0.72
CA TYR A 3 11.59 14.87 -2.14
C TYR A 3 10.58 14.10 -2.97
N ALA A 4 10.17 14.66 -4.11
CA ALA A 4 9.25 14.02 -5.06
C ALA A 4 10.00 13.16 -6.08
N GLY A 5 9.32 12.17 -6.66
CA GLY A 5 9.88 11.29 -7.68
C GLY A 5 10.63 10.08 -7.11
N LEU A 6 11.32 9.36 -7.99
CA LEU A 6 12.12 8.19 -7.63
C LEU A 6 13.47 8.62 -7.02
N PRO A 7 14.03 7.85 -6.07
CA PRO A 7 15.39 8.07 -5.58
C PRO A 7 16.43 7.90 -6.70
N PRO A 8 17.65 8.44 -6.56
CA PRO A 8 18.69 8.40 -7.60
C PRO A 8 19.22 6.99 -7.91
N GLY A 9 18.86 5.99 -7.12
CA GLY A 9 19.21 4.58 -7.34
C GLY A 9 18.27 3.65 -6.58
N PRO A 10 18.35 2.32 -6.86
CA PRO A 10 17.52 1.34 -6.17
C PRO A 10 17.86 1.27 -4.69
N VAL A 11 16.82 1.19 -3.85
CA VAL A 11 16.98 1.03 -2.39
C VAL A 11 17.41 -0.41 -2.04
N MET A 12 17.01 -1.38 -2.86
CA MET A 12 17.36 -2.80 -2.71
C MET A 12 17.43 -3.49 -4.07
N MET A 13 18.00 -4.69 -4.12
CA MET A 13 17.99 -5.53 -5.32
C MET A 13 16.56 -5.99 -5.61
N PRO A 14 15.97 -5.66 -6.79
CA PRO A 14 14.64 -6.10 -7.14
C PRO A 14 14.64 -7.60 -7.51
N SER A 15 13.55 -8.29 -7.21
CA SER A 15 13.29 -9.63 -7.75
C SER A 15 12.81 -9.54 -9.21
N ILE A 16 12.91 -10.65 -9.95
CA ILE A 16 12.39 -10.73 -11.34
C ILE A 16 10.90 -10.37 -11.36
N ASN A 17 10.10 -10.91 -10.44
CA ASN A 17 8.68 -10.59 -10.34
C ASN A 17 8.41 -9.08 -10.15
N ALA A 18 9.28 -8.37 -9.42
CA ALA A 18 9.13 -6.92 -9.24
C ALA A 18 9.45 -6.16 -10.53
N ILE A 19 10.45 -6.61 -11.29
CA ILE A 19 10.79 -6.04 -12.61
C ILE A 19 9.62 -6.24 -13.58
N ASP A 20 9.08 -7.46 -13.65
CA ASP A 20 7.97 -7.78 -14.53
C ASP A 20 6.70 -7.00 -14.18
N ALA A 21 6.42 -6.77 -12.90
CA ALA A 21 5.28 -5.98 -12.44
C ALA A 21 5.38 -4.50 -12.84
N VAL A 22 6.59 -3.94 -12.92
CA VAL A 22 6.81 -2.56 -13.39
C VAL A 22 6.64 -2.49 -14.91
N LEU A 23 7.20 -3.44 -15.65
CA LEU A 23 7.13 -3.47 -17.11
C LEU A 23 5.73 -3.79 -17.63
N ASN A 24 5.00 -4.67 -16.95
CA ASN A 24 3.67 -5.15 -17.32
C ASN A 24 2.59 -4.71 -16.32
N LYS A 25 2.61 -3.43 -15.93
CA LYS A 25 1.69 -2.92 -14.92
C LYS A 25 0.23 -3.04 -15.37
N ASN A 26 -0.65 -3.39 -14.43
CA ASN A 26 -2.09 -3.32 -14.66
C ASN A 26 -2.55 -1.86 -14.82
N THR A 27 -3.54 -1.63 -15.67
CA THR A 27 -4.15 -0.30 -15.84
C THR A 27 -5.21 -0.10 -14.78
N ASN A 28 -5.01 0.90 -13.92
CA ASN A 28 -5.94 1.34 -12.88
C ASN A 28 -5.61 2.79 -12.49
N ASN A 29 -6.51 3.45 -11.75
CA ASN A 29 -6.33 4.81 -11.26
C ASN A 29 -6.01 4.86 -9.75
N TYR A 30 -5.59 3.74 -9.17
CA TYR A 30 -5.31 3.68 -7.73
C TYR A 30 -4.03 4.46 -7.41
N ILE A 31 -4.16 5.40 -6.47
CA ILE A 31 -3.04 6.22 -5.99
C ILE A 31 -2.77 6.03 -4.50
N TYR A 32 -3.67 5.33 -3.79
CA TYR A 32 -3.53 4.99 -2.38
C TYR A 32 -3.67 3.48 -2.16
N MET A 33 -2.89 2.94 -1.21
CA MET A 33 -3.03 1.57 -0.74
C MET A 33 -2.84 1.49 0.77
N CYS A 34 -3.54 0.58 1.45
CA CYS A 34 -3.29 0.23 2.84
C CYS A 34 -3.44 -1.28 3.06
N ALA A 35 -2.85 -1.81 4.14
CA ALA A 35 -3.04 -3.20 4.53
C ALA A 35 -4.53 -3.48 4.81
N LYS A 36 -4.98 -4.67 4.44
CA LYS A 36 -6.36 -5.09 4.65
C LYS A 36 -6.59 -5.50 6.11
N GLU A 37 -7.75 -5.13 6.64
CA GLU A 37 -8.15 -5.33 8.04
C GLU A 37 -8.39 -6.80 8.43
N ASP A 38 -8.47 -7.69 7.44
CA ASP A 38 -8.62 -9.13 7.64
C ASP A 38 -7.27 -9.85 7.89
N PHE A 39 -6.15 -9.11 7.82
CA PHE A 39 -4.79 -9.63 8.00
C PHE A 39 -4.44 -10.79 7.06
N SER A 40 -5.08 -10.85 5.89
CA SER A 40 -4.82 -11.87 4.88
C SER A 40 -3.47 -11.73 4.17
N GLY A 41 -2.71 -10.67 4.47
CA GLY A 41 -1.53 -10.26 3.70
C GLY A 41 -1.85 -9.49 2.41
N TYR A 42 -3.12 -9.16 2.16
CA TYR A 42 -3.54 -8.36 1.01
C TYR A 42 -3.71 -6.87 1.36
N HIS A 43 -3.93 -6.05 0.33
CA HIS A 43 -4.05 -4.60 0.44
C HIS A 43 -5.39 -4.13 -0.14
N ASN A 44 -5.96 -3.10 0.49
CA ASN A 44 -7.05 -2.31 -0.07
C ASN A 44 -6.47 -1.18 -0.91
N PHE A 45 -6.94 -1.03 -2.15
CA PHE A 45 -6.55 0.05 -3.07
C PHE A 45 -7.66 1.09 -3.16
N ALA A 46 -7.29 2.36 -3.37
CA ALA A 46 -8.23 3.48 -3.48
C ALA A 46 -7.74 4.54 -4.47
N GLU A 47 -8.69 5.18 -5.15
CA GLU A 47 -8.43 6.27 -6.10
C GLU A 47 -8.43 7.63 -5.38
N THR A 48 -9.19 7.74 -4.28
CA THR A 48 -9.34 9.00 -3.55
C THR A 48 -8.81 8.93 -2.12
N LYS A 49 -8.43 10.09 -1.58
CA LYS A 49 -7.99 10.22 -0.18
C LYS A 49 -9.08 9.81 0.81
N ALA A 50 -10.34 10.14 0.52
CA ALA A 50 -11.47 9.82 1.39
C ALA A 50 -11.68 8.29 1.52
N GLU A 51 -11.64 7.56 0.40
CA GLU A 51 -11.71 6.10 0.40
C GLU A 51 -10.53 5.48 1.16
N HIS A 52 -9.32 6.02 0.96
CA HIS A 52 -8.14 5.58 1.69
C HIS A 52 -8.29 5.78 3.21
N GLU A 53 -8.83 6.90 3.65
CA GLU A 53 -9.06 7.17 5.08
C GLU A 53 -10.06 6.18 5.70
N VAL A 54 -11.11 5.82 4.97
CA VAL A 54 -12.07 4.77 5.38
C VAL A 54 -11.36 3.42 5.52
N ASN A 55 -10.59 3.01 4.51
CA ASN A 55 -9.87 1.73 4.55
C ASN A 55 -8.82 1.70 5.67
N ALA A 56 -8.10 2.80 5.86
CA ALA A 56 -7.12 2.93 6.94
C ALA A 56 -7.80 2.90 8.31
N LYS A 57 -9.02 3.45 8.45
CA LYS A 57 -9.79 3.35 9.70
C LYS A 57 -10.13 1.90 10.03
N LYS A 58 -10.61 1.12 9.06
CA LYS A 58 -10.90 -0.30 9.26
C LYS A 58 -9.68 -1.06 9.78
N TYR A 59 -8.52 -0.83 9.18
CA TYR A 59 -7.27 -1.46 9.62
C TYR A 59 -6.89 -1.07 11.06
N ARG A 60 -6.98 0.23 11.40
CA ARG A 60 -6.72 0.71 12.77
C ARG A 60 -7.71 0.13 13.79
N ASP A 61 -8.99 0.09 13.46
CA ASP A 61 -10.03 -0.49 14.33
C ASP A 61 -9.76 -1.99 14.59
N ALA A 62 -9.33 -2.73 13.56
CA ALA A 62 -8.99 -4.15 13.67
C ALA A 62 -7.73 -4.38 14.53
N LEU A 63 -6.72 -3.51 14.42
CA LEU A 63 -5.55 -3.53 15.32
C LEU A 63 -5.94 -3.23 16.77
N ASN A 64 -6.78 -2.23 16.99
CA ASN A 64 -7.27 -1.83 18.31
C ASN A 64 -8.06 -2.97 18.97
N ALA A 65 -8.95 -3.64 18.20
CA ALA A 65 -9.71 -4.79 18.68
C ALA A 65 -8.80 -5.95 19.12
N ARG A 66 -7.65 -6.12 18.47
CA ARG A 66 -6.62 -7.12 18.81
C ARG A 66 -5.65 -6.66 19.90
N LYS A 67 -5.80 -5.45 20.44
CA LYS A 67 -4.90 -4.85 21.43
C LYS A 67 -3.44 -4.77 20.95
N ILE A 68 -3.24 -4.58 19.65
CA ILE A 68 -1.92 -4.36 19.05
C ILE A 68 -1.68 -2.86 19.06
N PHE A 69 -1.24 -2.36 20.22
CA PHE A 69 -0.85 -0.98 20.41
C PHE A 69 0.65 -0.87 20.18
N ARG A 70 1.06 -0.32 19.04
CA ARG A 70 2.46 0.00 18.83
C ARG A 70 2.59 1.31 18.07
#